data_AF-S3Y0J8-F1
#
_entry.id   AF-S3Y0J8-F1
#
_cell.length_a   1.000
_cell.length_b   1.000
_cell.length_c   1.000
_cell.angle_alpha   90.00
_cell.angle_beta   90.00
_cell.angle_gamma   90.00
#
_symmetry.space_group_name_H-M   'P 1'
#
loop_
_entity.id
_entity.type
_entity.pdbx_description
1 polymer ?
#
loop_
_entity_poly.entity_id
_entity_poly.type
_entity_poly.pdbx_seq_one_letter_code
_entity_poly.pdbx_strand_id
1 'polypeptide(L)'
;MNTPRHHDEKLRLELIAEASKALAKGGPAAVSLRDISAACNTSTTAIYSLFGGKKQLLNSVVVSSASDLAKHLTEVKREQDPEEYLVGLATALHDWAVSNPELFDVIFNQADQVPDRAAQANGAPGAASAAAAKDSDATPDPIGFGLSRRDNHLLTAFRALGTDIDEFESIAKHLAQAMSEGRTKYGTTVDTSPSDATTLLRAVWASAHGWTHLEIQGFIDSAGFNDFVRAAVRAALKASRG
;
A
#
# COMPACT_ATOMS: atom_id res chain seq x y z
N MET A 1 -31.79 1.96 23.27
CA MET A 1 -31.16 3.29 23.48
C MET A 1 -29.67 3.14 23.23
N ASN A 2 -29.23 3.53 22.03
CA ASN A 2 -27.86 3.43 21.47
C ASN A 2 -27.71 4.76 20.69
N THR A 3 -26.67 5.61 20.75
CA THR A 3 -25.38 5.65 21.47
C THR A 3 -24.71 6.95 21.03
N PRO A 4 -24.21 7.81 21.94
CA PRO A 4 -23.31 8.91 21.59
C PRO A 4 -22.11 8.45 20.75
N ARG A 5 -21.56 7.26 21.06
CA ARG A 5 -20.42 6.66 20.34
C ARG A 5 -20.68 6.36 18.85
N HIS A 6 -21.91 6.00 18.47
CA HIS A 6 -22.22 5.69 17.07
C HIS A 6 -22.31 6.96 16.22
N HIS A 7 -22.76 8.07 16.81
CA HIS A 7 -22.74 9.37 16.15
C HIS A 7 -21.32 9.89 15.96
N ASP A 8 -20.47 9.72 16.98
CA ASP A 8 -19.05 10.10 16.93
C ASP A 8 -18.30 9.32 15.86
N GLU A 9 -18.55 8.01 15.73
CA GLU A 9 -17.89 7.18 14.70
C GLU A 9 -18.33 7.59 13.29
N LYS A 10 -19.63 7.85 13.08
CA LYS A 10 -20.12 8.33 11.79
C LYS A 10 -19.46 9.66 11.41
N LEU A 11 -19.43 10.61 12.34
CA LEU A 11 -18.79 11.91 12.14
C LEU A 11 -17.28 11.76 11.87
N ARG A 12 -16.61 10.84 12.59
CA ARG A 12 -15.20 10.53 12.37
C ARG A 12 -14.95 10.07 10.93
N LEU A 13 -15.78 9.17 10.39
CA LEU A 13 -15.67 8.69 9.01
C LEU A 13 -15.96 9.80 7.99
N GLU A 14 -16.97 10.65 8.23
CA GLU A 14 -17.28 11.81 7.36
C GLU A 14 -16.10 12.80 7.31
N LEU A 15 -15.46 13.08 8.46
CA LEU A 15 -14.29 13.96 8.55
C LEU A 15 -13.06 13.36 7.84
N ILE A 16 -12.86 12.04 7.93
CA ILE A 16 -11.79 11.33 7.21
C ILE A 16 -12.01 11.43 5.69
N ALA A 17 -13.24 11.17 5.23
CA ALA A 17 -13.57 11.21 3.81
C ALA A 17 -13.42 12.63 3.21
N GLU A 18 -13.72 13.68 3.97
CA GLU A 18 -13.52 15.04 3.46
C GLU A 18 -12.05 15.47 3.50
N ALA A 19 -11.32 15.07 4.55
CA ALA A 19 -9.90 15.32 4.65
C ALA A 19 -9.09 14.58 3.57
N SER A 20 -9.52 13.38 3.14
CA SER A 20 -8.85 12.64 2.06
C SER A 20 -8.95 13.37 0.72
N LYS A 21 -10.11 13.96 0.39
CA LYS A 21 -10.26 14.74 -0.86
C LYS A 21 -9.33 15.95 -0.88
N ALA A 22 -9.30 16.68 0.24
CA ALA A 22 -8.46 17.86 0.38
C ALA A 22 -6.96 17.49 0.32
N LEU A 23 -6.57 16.35 0.92
CA LEU A 23 -5.21 15.84 0.89
C LEU A 23 -4.78 15.41 -0.52
N ALA A 24 -5.63 14.69 -1.25
CA ALA A 24 -5.35 14.29 -2.64
C ALA A 24 -5.21 15.49 -3.60
N LYS A 25 -5.97 16.56 -3.37
CA LYS A 25 -5.97 17.73 -4.26
C LYS A 25 -4.68 18.55 -4.21
N GLY A 26 -4.03 18.64 -3.05
CA GLY A 26 -2.92 19.58 -2.87
C GLY A 26 -2.03 19.31 -1.67
N GLY A 27 -2.00 18.06 -1.21
CA GLY A 27 -1.18 17.63 -0.09
C GLY A 27 -1.60 18.24 1.26
N PRO A 28 -0.77 18.09 2.30
CA PRO A 28 -1.09 18.53 3.65
C PRO A 28 -1.38 20.04 3.76
N ALA A 29 -0.82 20.86 2.86
CA ALA A 29 -1.03 22.30 2.84
C ALA A 29 -2.47 22.68 2.45
N ALA A 30 -3.09 21.92 1.54
CA ALA A 30 -4.47 22.15 1.09
C ALA A 30 -5.54 21.79 2.14
N VAL A 31 -5.16 21.05 3.19
CA VAL A 31 -6.10 20.60 4.23
C VAL A 31 -6.41 21.71 5.23
N SER A 32 -7.65 22.18 5.25
CA SER A 32 -8.16 23.21 6.15
C SER A 32 -9.17 22.62 7.13
N LEU A 33 -8.88 22.69 8.43
CA LEU A 33 -9.79 22.19 9.46
C LEU A 33 -11.14 22.91 9.46
N ARG A 34 -11.12 24.20 9.12
CA ARG A 34 -12.33 25.02 9.05
C ARG A 34 -13.22 24.53 7.91
N ASP A 35 -12.65 24.35 6.72
CA ASP A 35 -13.41 23.94 5.54
C ASP A 35 -13.94 22.52 5.69
N ILE A 36 -13.13 21.60 6.23
CA ILE A 36 -13.56 20.24 6.56
C ILE A 36 -14.70 20.24 7.58
N SER A 37 -14.56 21.00 8.68
CA SER A 37 -15.62 21.06 9.69
C SER A 37 -16.93 21.63 9.12
N ALA A 38 -16.84 22.62 8.25
CA ALA A 38 -18.00 23.22 7.59
C ALA A 38 -18.67 22.22 6.64
N ALA A 39 -17.89 21.49 5.83
CA ALA A 39 -18.42 20.47 4.91
C ALA A 39 -19.12 19.31 5.65
N CYS A 40 -18.63 18.94 6.83
CA CYS A 40 -19.25 17.91 7.68
C CYS A 40 -20.31 18.47 8.66
N ASN A 41 -20.74 19.73 8.52
CA ASN A 41 -21.69 20.39 9.42
C ASN A 41 -21.35 20.26 10.91
N THR A 42 -20.07 20.39 11.25
CA THR A 42 -19.54 20.28 12.61
C THR A 42 -18.64 21.46 12.97
N SER A 43 -18.07 21.44 14.18
CA SER A 43 -17.12 22.46 14.64
C SER A 43 -15.67 21.98 14.51
N THR A 44 -14.73 22.92 14.40
CA THR A 44 -13.30 22.58 14.51
C THR A 44 -12.96 21.96 15.86
N THR A 45 -13.67 22.31 16.93
CA THR A 45 -13.56 21.69 18.25
C THR A 45 -13.85 20.19 18.21
N ALA A 46 -14.80 19.73 17.39
CA ALA A 46 -15.07 18.31 17.22
C ALA A 46 -13.87 17.57 16.59
N ILE A 47 -13.17 18.19 15.64
CA ILE A 47 -11.94 17.63 15.06
C ILE A 47 -10.84 17.50 16.12
N TYR A 48 -10.65 18.54 16.93
CA TYR A 48 -9.70 18.47 18.05
C TYR A 48 -10.08 17.39 19.06
N SER A 49 -11.37 17.18 19.33
CA SER A 49 -11.84 16.14 20.24
C SER A 49 -11.69 14.72 19.68
N LEU A 50 -11.98 14.51 18.40
CA LEU A 50 -12.00 13.17 17.77
C LEU A 50 -10.62 12.70 17.31
N PHE A 51 -9.75 13.63 16.93
CA PHE A 51 -8.45 13.32 16.35
C PHE A 51 -7.28 13.88 17.17
N GLY A 52 -7.45 14.99 17.89
CA GLY A 52 -6.35 15.71 18.53
C GLY A 52 -5.69 16.77 17.65
N GLY A 53 -6.24 17.04 16.46
CA GLY A 53 -5.82 18.13 15.58
C GLY A 53 -5.55 17.70 14.13
N LYS A 54 -5.06 18.65 13.31
CA LYS A 54 -4.83 18.46 11.86
C LYS A 54 -3.90 17.30 11.57
N LYS A 55 -2.77 17.20 12.27
CA LYS A 55 -1.78 16.15 12.05
C LYS A 55 -2.38 14.75 12.25
N GLN A 56 -3.12 14.55 13.35
CA GLN A 56 -3.73 13.27 13.67
C GLN A 56 -4.92 12.93 12.75
N LEU A 57 -5.64 13.95 12.27
CA LEU A 57 -6.64 13.77 11.21
C LEU A 57 -5.98 13.26 9.93
N LEU A 58 -4.90 13.90 9.47
CA LEU A 58 -4.16 13.46 8.28
C LEU A 58 -3.59 12.04 8.44
N ASN A 59 -3.07 11.69 9.62
CA ASN A 59 -2.62 10.33 9.89
C ASN A 59 -3.79 9.33 9.82
N SER A 60 -4.95 9.68 10.40
CA SER A 60 -6.15 8.84 10.35
C SER A 60 -6.67 8.65 8.93
N VAL A 61 -6.56 9.66 8.07
CA VAL A 61 -6.91 9.56 6.65
C VAL A 61 -6.12 8.45 5.98
N VAL A 62 -4.79 8.51 6.03
CA VAL A 62 -3.96 7.53 5.33
C VAL A 62 -4.13 6.14 5.93
N VAL A 63 -4.24 6.01 7.26
CA VAL A 63 -4.49 4.71 7.92
C VAL A 63 -5.83 4.12 7.46
N SER A 64 -6.87 4.96 7.38
CA SER A 64 -8.20 4.52 6.91
C SER A 64 -8.15 4.10 5.44
N SER A 65 -7.49 4.86 4.57
CA SER A 65 -7.34 4.54 3.15
C SER A 65 -6.59 3.21 2.97
N ALA A 66 -5.48 3.03 3.69
CA ALA A 66 -4.68 1.81 3.59
C ALA A 66 -5.42 0.59 4.17
N SER A 67 -6.20 0.78 5.24
CA SER A 67 -7.05 -0.28 5.80
C SER A 67 -8.17 -0.68 4.82
N ASP A 68 -8.71 0.26 4.05
CA ASP A 68 -9.75 0.00 3.05
C ASP A 68 -9.21 -0.80 1.85
N LEU A 69 -8.02 -0.42 1.37
CA LEU A 69 -7.30 -1.20 0.36
C LEU A 69 -6.96 -2.60 0.86
N ALA A 70 -6.46 -2.72 2.10
CA ALA A 70 -6.13 -4.01 2.69
C ALA A 70 -7.34 -4.95 2.69
N LYS A 71 -8.51 -4.47 3.12
CA LYS A 71 -9.77 -5.24 3.05
C LYS A 71 -10.07 -5.75 1.65
N HIS A 72 -9.99 -4.88 0.63
CA HIS A 72 -10.21 -5.28 -0.77
C HIS A 72 -9.25 -6.39 -1.22
N LEU A 73 -7.96 -6.29 -0.84
CA LEU A 73 -6.98 -7.33 -1.17
C LEU A 73 -7.25 -8.65 -0.43
N THR A 74 -7.74 -8.60 0.82
CA THR A 74 -8.03 -9.81 1.61
C THR A 74 -9.25 -10.59 1.13
N GLU A 75 -10.13 -9.97 0.34
CA GLU A 75 -11.29 -10.65 -0.26
C GLU A 75 -10.90 -11.62 -1.39
N VAL A 76 -9.67 -11.50 -1.91
CA VAL A 76 -9.14 -12.40 -2.94
C VAL A 76 -8.87 -13.78 -2.35
N LYS A 77 -9.54 -14.80 -2.88
CA LYS A 77 -9.46 -16.19 -2.39
C LYS A 77 -8.06 -16.77 -2.56
N ARG A 78 -7.48 -17.24 -1.47
CA ARG A 78 -6.11 -17.77 -1.43
C ARG A 78 -6.00 -19.18 -2.00
N GLU A 79 -7.09 -19.92 -2.09
CA GLU A 79 -7.13 -21.33 -2.53
C GLU A 79 -7.06 -21.50 -4.06
N GLN A 80 -6.85 -20.42 -4.80
CA GLN A 80 -6.71 -20.43 -6.26
C GLN A 80 -5.34 -20.96 -6.71
N ASP A 81 -5.23 -21.29 -8.01
CA ASP A 81 -3.91 -21.46 -8.65
C ASP A 81 -3.09 -20.16 -8.48
N PRO A 82 -1.78 -20.23 -8.19
CA PRO A 82 -0.97 -19.03 -7.94
C PRO A 82 -0.98 -17.97 -9.04
N GLU A 83 -1.14 -18.34 -10.33
CA GLU A 83 -1.33 -17.35 -11.40
C GLU A 83 -2.62 -16.56 -11.16
N GLU A 84 -3.74 -17.25 -10.93
CA GLU A 84 -5.05 -16.63 -10.72
C GLU A 84 -5.09 -15.81 -9.43
N TYR A 85 -4.41 -16.26 -8.38
CA TYR A 85 -4.31 -15.51 -7.14
C TYR A 85 -3.56 -14.17 -7.34
N LEU A 86 -2.43 -14.19 -8.05
CA LEU A 86 -1.66 -12.98 -8.35
C LEU A 86 -2.42 -12.02 -9.28
N VAL A 87 -3.10 -12.55 -10.30
CA VAL A 87 -4.00 -11.76 -11.16
C VAL A 87 -5.14 -11.16 -10.34
N GLY A 88 -5.74 -11.94 -9.43
CA GLY A 88 -6.81 -11.49 -8.55
C GLY A 88 -6.37 -10.34 -7.64
N LEU A 89 -5.19 -10.42 -7.02
CA LEU A 89 -4.64 -9.34 -6.19
C LEU A 89 -4.39 -8.06 -7.00
N ALA A 90 -3.81 -8.18 -8.19
CA ALA A 90 -3.58 -7.03 -9.07
C ALA A 90 -4.90 -6.39 -9.52
N THR A 91 -5.90 -7.21 -9.84
CA THR A 91 -7.25 -6.73 -10.21
C THR A 91 -7.93 -6.02 -9.05
N ALA A 92 -7.87 -6.59 -7.83
CA ALA A 92 -8.44 -5.96 -6.65
C ALA A 92 -7.77 -4.61 -6.32
N LEU A 93 -6.44 -4.49 -6.48
CA LEU A 93 -5.72 -3.21 -6.35
C LEU A 93 -6.25 -2.17 -7.36
N HIS A 94 -6.36 -2.58 -8.63
CA HIS A 94 -6.79 -1.71 -9.72
C HIS A 94 -8.23 -1.26 -9.54
N ASP A 95 -9.17 -2.19 -9.35
CA ASP A 95 -10.60 -1.91 -9.14
C ASP A 95 -10.82 -0.95 -7.96
N TRP A 96 -10.10 -1.17 -6.86
CA TRP A 96 -10.13 -0.28 -5.70
C TRP A 96 -9.61 1.12 -6.05
N ALA A 97 -8.47 1.20 -6.74
CA ALA A 97 -7.81 2.46 -7.05
C ALA A 97 -8.60 3.32 -8.05
N VAL A 98 -9.17 2.72 -9.10
CA VAL A 98 -10.00 3.45 -10.07
C VAL A 98 -11.31 3.94 -9.47
N SER A 99 -11.84 3.21 -8.49
CA SER A 99 -13.03 3.63 -7.73
C SER A 99 -12.69 4.70 -6.68
N ASN A 100 -11.43 4.78 -6.25
CA ASN A 100 -10.98 5.65 -5.16
C ASN A 100 -9.68 6.42 -5.52
N PRO A 101 -9.65 7.22 -6.61
CA PRO A 101 -8.42 7.84 -7.10
C PRO A 101 -7.79 8.80 -6.09
N GLU A 102 -8.62 9.50 -5.30
CA GLU A 102 -8.15 10.37 -4.22
C GLU A 102 -7.46 9.58 -3.10
N LEU A 103 -8.00 8.41 -2.73
CA LEU A 103 -7.39 7.57 -1.70
C LEU A 103 -6.11 6.91 -2.20
N PHE A 104 -6.07 6.53 -3.47
CA PHE A 104 -4.86 6.05 -4.12
C PHE A 104 -3.75 7.10 -4.08
N ASP A 105 -4.06 8.36 -4.43
CA ASP A 105 -3.09 9.46 -4.34
C ASP A 105 -2.62 9.72 -2.90
N VAL A 106 -3.54 9.71 -1.94
CA VAL A 106 -3.24 9.85 -0.51
C VAL A 106 -2.21 8.82 -0.04
N ILE A 107 -2.41 7.56 -0.43
CA ILE A 107 -1.56 6.44 -0.03
C ILE A 107 -0.19 6.50 -0.70
N PHE A 108 -0.15 6.69 -2.02
CA PHE A 108 1.07 6.48 -2.80
C PHE A 108 1.86 7.75 -3.09
N ASN A 109 1.25 8.93 -3.01
CA ASN A 109 1.90 10.21 -3.34
C ASN A 109 1.97 11.19 -2.15
N GLN A 110 0.99 11.17 -1.23
CA GLN A 110 0.90 12.16 -0.15
C GLN A 110 1.36 11.65 1.22
N ALA A 111 1.44 10.33 1.43
CA ALA A 111 1.69 9.74 2.74
C ALA A 111 2.98 10.27 3.41
N ASP A 112 4.08 10.38 2.65
CA ASP A 112 5.37 10.86 3.15
C ASP A 112 5.39 12.35 3.49
N GLN A 113 4.41 13.11 2.99
CA GLN A 113 4.28 14.53 3.29
C GLN A 113 3.54 14.77 4.64
N VAL A 114 2.89 13.75 5.19
CA VAL A 114 2.14 13.88 6.45
C VAL A 114 3.09 13.98 7.66
N PRO A 115 2.98 15.03 8.50
CA PRO A 115 3.94 15.26 9.58
C PRO A 115 4.08 14.11 10.60
N ASP A 116 5.33 13.84 10.99
CA ASP A 116 5.78 12.80 11.94
C ASP A 116 5.26 11.38 11.66
N ARG A 117 4.87 11.11 10.41
CA ARG A 117 4.51 9.76 9.96
C ARG A 117 5.72 8.84 9.92
N ALA A 118 6.84 9.31 9.36
CA ALA A 118 8.10 8.57 9.32
C ALA A 118 8.60 8.18 10.74
N ALA A 119 8.32 9.00 11.74
CA ALA A 119 8.65 8.71 13.14
C ALA A 119 7.72 7.66 13.78
N GLN A 120 6.45 7.59 13.34
CA GLN A 120 5.45 6.64 13.83
C GLN A 120 5.53 5.27 13.13
N ALA A 121 5.91 5.25 11.85
CA ALA A 121 6.21 4.02 11.11
C ALA A 121 7.42 3.26 11.69
N ASN A 122 8.33 3.97 12.37
CA ASN A 122 9.53 3.43 13.00
C ASN A 122 9.36 3.09 14.51
N GLY A 123 8.12 2.94 14.98
CA GLY A 123 7.76 2.67 16.39
C GLY A 123 8.08 1.28 16.94
N ALA A 124 9.15 0.61 16.49
CA ALA A 124 9.86 -0.39 17.30
C ALA A 124 10.98 0.35 18.05
N PRO A 125 11.26 0.06 19.33
CA PRO A 125 12.30 0.76 20.06
C PRO A 125 13.67 0.44 19.44
N GLY A 126 14.24 1.41 18.73
CA GLY A 126 15.64 1.42 18.29
C GLY A 126 15.88 1.10 16.81
N ALA A 127 15.79 2.10 15.94
CA ALA A 127 16.72 2.27 14.82
C ALA A 127 16.68 3.74 14.37
N ALA A 128 17.74 4.46 14.71
CA ALA A 128 17.87 5.90 14.57
C ALA A 128 17.94 6.35 13.11
N SER A 129 17.42 7.56 12.89
CA SER A 129 17.88 8.44 11.82
C SER A 129 19.38 8.73 11.96
N ALA A 130 20.01 9.02 10.82
CA ALA A 130 21.40 9.43 10.59
C ALA A 130 22.39 8.30 10.28
N ALA A 131 22.64 8.11 8.98
CA ALA A 131 23.97 7.78 8.48
C ALA A 131 24.39 8.88 7.49
N ALA A 132 24.70 10.05 8.04
CA ALA A 132 25.70 10.92 7.43
C ALA A 132 27.05 10.20 7.55
N ALA A 133 27.76 10.17 6.42
CA ALA A 133 29.02 9.50 6.18
C ALA A 133 30.09 9.72 7.27
N LYS A 134 30.85 8.65 7.54
CA LYS A 134 32.31 8.66 7.73
C LYS A 134 32.85 7.22 7.70
N ASP A 135 33.65 6.94 6.67
CA ASP A 135 34.81 6.01 6.53
C ASP A 135 34.84 4.71 7.35
N SER A 136 35.28 3.55 6.84
CA SER A 136 35.98 3.16 5.60
C SER A 136 36.13 1.64 5.64
N ASP A 137 36.35 1.04 4.46
CA ASP A 137 36.83 -0.33 4.22
C ASP A 137 35.76 -1.41 3.92
N ALA A 138 35.18 -1.31 2.72
CA ALA A 138 34.73 -2.46 1.94
C ALA A 138 34.90 -2.12 0.45
N THR A 139 35.54 -3.04 -0.28
CA THR A 139 35.83 -2.95 -1.72
C THR A 139 34.62 -2.51 -2.56
N PRO A 140 34.82 -1.67 -3.60
CA PRO A 140 33.72 -1.20 -4.43
C PRO A 140 33.19 -2.32 -5.32
N ASP A 141 31.88 -2.57 -5.24
CA ASP A 141 31.14 -3.43 -6.16
C ASP A 141 31.08 -2.74 -7.54
N PRO A 142 31.48 -3.39 -8.67
CA PRO A 142 31.67 -2.70 -9.95
C PRO A 142 30.38 -2.27 -10.65
N ILE A 143 29.20 -2.63 -10.11
CA ILE A 143 27.90 -2.26 -10.67
C ILE A 143 27.02 -1.79 -9.51
N GLY A 144 27.05 -0.49 -9.22
CA GLY A 144 26.41 0.14 -8.07
C GLY A 144 24.89 0.02 -8.02
N PHE A 145 24.38 -1.10 -7.53
CA PHE A 145 23.04 -1.23 -6.96
C PHE A 145 23.18 -1.85 -5.57
N GLY A 146 23.42 -0.99 -4.58
CA GLY A 146 23.49 -1.36 -3.16
C GLY A 146 22.13 -1.81 -2.59
N LEU A 147 21.62 -2.96 -3.06
CA LEU A 147 20.37 -3.58 -2.60
C LEU A 147 20.67 -4.73 -1.63
N SER A 148 21.56 -4.49 -0.67
CA SER A 148 21.85 -5.45 0.38
C SER A 148 20.77 -5.42 1.47
N ARG A 149 19.99 -6.50 1.52
CA ARG A 149 19.40 -7.10 2.73
C ARG A 149 18.35 -6.30 3.53
N ARG A 150 17.97 -5.10 3.14
CA ARG A 150 16.83 -4.37 3.72
C ARG A 150 16.01 -3.73 2.60
N ASP A 151 14.70 -3.71 2.80
CA ASP A 151 13.70 -2.94 2.05
C ASP A 151 12.94 -3.71 0.95
N ASN A 152 11.91 -4.40 1.41
CA ASN A 152 10.74 -4.74 0.62
C ASN A 152 9.95 -3.44 0.35
N HIS A 153 10.08 -2.80 -0.82
CA HIS A 153 9.43 -1.51 -1.11
C HIS A 153 7.90 -1.49 -0.88
N LEU A 154 7.23 -2.62 -1.08
CA LEU A 154 5.81 -2.81 -0.75
C LEU A 154 5.54 -2.84 0.76
N LEU A 155 6.36 -3.57 1.53
CA LEU A 155 6.31 -3.52 3.00
C LEU A 155 6.77 -2.16 3.52
N THR A 156 7.63 -1.43 2.82
CA THR A 156 7.98 -0.05 3.17
C THR A 156 6.78 0.86 2.94
N ALA A 157 6.05 0.70 1.82
CA ALA A 157 4.78 1.38 1.61
C ALA A 157 3.76 1.00 2.69
N PHE A 158 3.45 -0.28 2.92
CA PHE A 158 2.50 -0.72 3.96
C PHE A 158 2.94 -0.37 5.40
N ARG A 159 4.23 -0.45 5.75
CA ARG A 159 4.77 0.01 7.05
C ARG A 159 4.69 1.53 7.19
N ALA A 160 5.01 2.28 6.13
CA ALA A 160 4.82 3.73 6.10
C ALA A 160 3.33 4.07 6.21
N LEU A 161 2.44 3.23 5.72
CA LEU A 161 0.99 3.37 5.81
C LEU A 161 0.42 2.96 7.18
N GLY A 162 1.19 2.27 8.02
CA GLY A 162 0.82 1.92 9.39
C GLY A 162 -0.27 0.84 9.50
N THR A 163 -0.45 0.03 8.45
CA THR A 163 -1.40 -1.09 8.43
C THR A 163 -0.75 -2.36 8.96
N ASP A 164 -1.58 -3.27 9.50
CA ASP A 164 -1.11 -4.52 10.08
C ASP A 164 -0.31 -5.34 9.05
N ILE A 165 0.91 -5.71 9.45
CA ILE A 165 1.98 -6.21 8.56
C ILE A 165 1.77 -7.70 8.21
N ASP A 166 0.92 -8.37 8.97
CA ASP A 166 0.70 -9.82 8.91
C ASP A 166 0.13 -10.27 7.56
N GLU A 167 -0.65 -9.43 6.88
CA GLU A 167 -1.34 -9.84 5.65
C GLU A 167 -0.40 -10.01 4.47
N PHE A 168 0.56 -9.10 4.25
CA PHE A 168 1.49 -9.24 3.12
C PHE A 168 2.51 -10.37 3.34
N GLU A 169 3.02 -10.49 4.56
CA GLU A 169 3.89 -11.62 4.91
C GLU A 169 3.11 -12.94 4.80
N SER A 170 1.82 -12.95 5.15
CA SER A 170 0.91 -14.07 4.92
C SER A 170 0.71 -14.36 3.43
N ILE A 171 0.53 -13.33 2.57
CA ILE A 171 0.42 -13.49 1.11
C ILE A 171 1.70 -14.10 0.53
N ALA A 172 2.87 -13.59 0.90
CA ALA A 172 4.17 -14.09 0.44
C ALA A 172 4.44 -15.53 0.92
N LYS A 173 4.15 -15.84 2.19
CA LYS A 173 4.25 -17.20 2.76
C LYS A 173 3.28 -18.16 2.06
N HIS A 174 2.04 -17.73 1.84
CA HIS A 174 1.04 -18.55 1.16
C HIS A 174 1.42 -18.84 -0.28
N LEU A 175 1.95 -17.84 -1.00
CA LEU A 175 2.45 -18.02 -2.36
C LEU A 175 3.64 -18.98 -2.40
N ALA A 176 4.62 -18.81 -1.50
CA ALA A 176 5.75 -19.73 -1.39
C ALA A 176 5.30 -21.18 -1.10
N GLN A 177 4.32 -21.35 -0.22
CA GLN A 177 3.73 -22.66 0.10
C GLN A 177 2.97 -23.26 -1.09
N ALA A 178 2.15 -22.48 -1.81
CA ALA A 178 1.41 -22.97 -2.96
C ALA A 178 2.32 -23.37 -4.13
N MET A 179 3.45 -22.65 -4.30
CA MET A 179 4.49 -23.00 -5.28
C MET A 179 5.24 -24.27 -4.89
N SER A 180 5.62 -24.43 -3.60
CA SER A 180 6.32 -25.62 -3.12
C SER A 180 5.47 -26.90 -3.20
N GLU A 181 4.15 -26.76 -3.04
CA GLU A 181 3.19 -27.87 -3.19
C GLU A 181 2.84 -28.21 -4.65
N GLY A 182 3.40 -27.51 -5.64
CA GLY A 182 3.19 -27.82 -7.05
C GLY A 182 1.79 -27.50 -7.57
N ARG A 183 1.02 -26.65 -6.88
CA ARG A 183 -0.35 -26.25 -7.28
C ARG A 183 -0.40 -25.25 -8.43
N THR A 184 0.69 -25.08 -9.18
CA THR A 184 0.72 -24.25 -10.39
C THR A 184 0.61 -25.12 -11.64
N LYS A 185 -0.16 -24.68 -12.64
CA LYS A 185 -0.19 -25.31 -13.99
C LYS A 185 1.16 -25.42 -14.70
N TYR A 186 2.23 -24.85 -14.14
CA TYR A 186 3.53 -24.74 -14.79
C TYR A 186 4.64 -25.66 -14.22
N GLY A 187 4.32 -26.65 -13.39
CA GLY A 187 5.20 -27.82 -13.14
C GLY A 187 6.11 -27.76 -11.92
N THR A 188 6.46 -28.95 -11.43
CA THR A 188 7.00 -29.31 -10.09
C THR A 188 8.53 -29.45 -10.03
N THR A 189 9.31 -28.53 -10.56
CA THR A 189 10.78 -28.67 -10.45
C THR A 189 11.49 -27.34 -10.27
N VAL A 190 12.36 -27.33 -9.26
CA VAL A 190 13.20 -26.27 -8.70
C VAL A 190 12.57 -25.58 -7.49
N ASP A 191 13.36 -25.60 -6.43
CA ASP A 191 13.15 -25.09 -5.08
C ASP A 191 12.78 -23.60 -5.12
N THR A 192 11.49 -23.26 -5.28
CA THR A 192 11.04 -21.86 -5.21
C THR A 192 11.27 -21.35 -3.79
N SER A 193 12.30 -20.51 -3.63
CA SER A 193 12.66 -19.90 -2.37
C SER A 193 11.66 -18.79 -2.01
N PRO A 194 11.45 -18.46 -0.72
CA PRO A 194 10.71 -17.26 -0.30
C PRO A 194 11.18 -15.94 -0.97
N SER A 195 12.43 -15.88 -1.43
CA SER A 195 12.96 -14.77 -2.24
C SER A 195 12.28 -14.64 -3.61
N ASP A 196 11.89 -15.75 -4.20
CA ASP A 196 11.29 -15.81 -5.54
C ASP A 196 9.84 -15.35 -5.46
N ALA A 197 9.09 -15.83 -4.47
CA ALA A 197 7.75 -15.35 -4.15
C ALA A 197 7.71 -13.83 -3.93
N THR A 198 8.72 -13.30 -3.23
CA THR A 198 8.85 -11.86 -2.98
C THR A 198 9.13 -11.08 -4.27
N THR A 199 10.00 -11.60 -5.14
CA THR A 199 10.33 -10.98 -6.42
C THR A 199 9.12 -10.96 -7.36
N LEU A 200 8.36 -12.06 -7.40
CA LEU A 200 7.11 -12.16 -8.14
C LEU A 200 6.10 -11.10 -7.69
N LEU A 201 5.86 -11.01 -6.38
CA LEU A 201 4.92 -10.02 -5.82
C LEU A 201 5.34 -8.58 -6.15
N ARG A 202 6.64 -8.27 -6.13
CA ARG A 202 7.16 -6.95 -6.53
C ARG A 202 6.91 -6.65 -8.00
N ALA A 203 7.16 -7.61 -8.89
CA ALA A 203 6.95 -7.43 -10.32
C ALA A 203 5.46 -7.23 -10.66
N VAL A 204 4.59 -8.05 -10.05
CA VAL A 204 3.13 -7.95 -10.21
C VAL A 204 2.63 -6.61 -9.68
N TRP A 205 3.07 -6.21 -8.48
CA TRP A 205 2.70 -4.93 -7.90
C TRP A 205 3.18 -3.75 -8.74
N ALA A 206 4.45 -3.73 -9.17
CA ALA A 206 4.98 -2.63 -9.98
C ALA A 206 4.24 -2.50 -11.31
N SER A 207 3.87 -3.63 -11.92
CA SER A 207 3.08 -3.66 -13.15
C SER A 207 1.68 -3.11 -12.91
N ALA A 208 0.94 -3.65 -11.93
CA ALA A 208 -0.43 -3.25 -11.64
C ALA A 208 -0.51 -1.79 -11.18
N HIS A 209 0.36 -1.38 -10.24
CA HIS A 209 0.44 0.00 -9.77
C HIS A 209 0.83 0.97 -10.89
N GLY A 210 1.83 0.62 -11.70
CA GLY A 210 2.28 1.46 -12.82
C GLY A 210 1.17 1.71 -13.83
N TRP A 211 0.44 0.66 -14.22
CA TRP A 211 -0.72 0.78 -15.10
C TRP A 211 -1.80 1.66 -14.47
N THR A 212 -2.23 1.32 -13.25
CA THR A 212 -3.29 2.01 -12.51
C THR A 212 -2.99 3.51 -12.36
N HIS A 213 -1.74 3.85 -12.06
CA HIS A 213 -1.32 5.24 -11.93
C HIS A 213 -1.45 5.98 -13.27
N LEU A 214 -0.98 5.39 -14.39
CA LEU A 214 -1.09 6.00 -15.71
C LEU A 214 -2.56 6.20 -16.13
N GLU A 215 -3.43 5.25 -15.79
CA GLU A 215 -4.86 5.31 -16.06
C GLU A 215 -5.54 6.44 -15.28
N ILE A 216 -5.30 6.54 -13.96
CA ILE A 216 -5.86 7.61 -13.11
C ILE A 216 -5.43 9.00 -13.60
N GLN A 217 -4.22 9.12 -14.13
CA GLN A 217 -3.71 10.38 -14.71
C GLN A 217 -4.21 10.64 -16.15
N GLY A 218 -4.96 9.71 -16.74
CA GLY A 218 -5.54 9.84 -18.08
C GLY A 218 -4.55 9.64 -19.23
N PHE A 219 -3.39 9.01 -18.98
CA PHE A 219 -2.42 8.70 -20.04
C PHE A 219 -2.80 7.46 -20.85
N ILE A 220 -3.54 6.52 -20.24
CA ILE A 220 -4.04 5.28 -20.86
C ILE A 220 -5.49 5.04 -20.42
N ASP A 221 -6.20 4.16 -21.13
CA ASP A 221 -7.51 3.68 -20.71
C ASP A 221 -7.41 2.37 -19.90
N SER A 222 -8.55 1.90 -19.39
CA SER A 222 -8.64 0.64 -18.66
C SER A 222 -8.54 -0.60 -19.57
N ALA A 223 -8.57 -0.41 -20.89
CA ALA A 223 -8.65 -1.51 -21.83
C ALA A 223 -7.34 -2.30 -21.83
N GLY A 224 -7.43 -3.61 -21.59
CA GLY A 224 -6.28 -4.50 -21.60
C GLY A 224 -5.51 -4.60 -20.28
N PHE A 225 -5.97 -3.97 -19.19
CA PHE A 225 -5.38 -4.15 -17.86
C PHE A 225 -5.23 -5.63 -17.48
N ASN A 226 -6.32 -6.41 -17.63
CA ASN A 226 -6.32 -7.83 -17.30
C ASN A 226 -5.34 -8.66 -18.15
N ASP A 227 -5.24 -8.35 -19.45
CA ASP A 227 -4.30 -9.04 -20.35
C ASP A 227 -2.86 -8.68 -20.00
N PHE A 228 -2.59 -7.41 -19.70
CA PHE A 228 -1.29 -6.91 -19.28
C PHE A 228 -0.82 -7.55 -17.98
N VAL A 229 -1.66 -7.53 -16.93
CA VAL A 229 -1.33 -8.14 -15.64
C VAL A 229 -1.10 -9.63 -15.78
N ARG A 230 -1.94 -10.35 -16.53
CA ARG A 230 -1.77 -11.78 -16.75
C ARG A 230 -0.47 -12.09 -17.48
N ALA A 231 -0.10 -11.29 -18.48
CA ALA A 231 1.19 -11.41 -19.16
C ALA A 231 2.36 -11.15 -18.20
N ALA A 232 2.27 -10.12 -17.34
CA ALA A 232 3.27 -9.80 -16.34
C ALA A 232 3.45 -10.91 -15.30
N VAL A 233 2.34 -11.45 -14.77
CA VAL A 233 2.34 -12.58 -13.83
C VAL A 233 3.02 -13.80 -14.45
N ARG A 234 2.66 -14.16 -15.68
CA ARG A 234 3.28 -15.29 -16.40
C ARG A 234 4.76 -15.08 -16.67
N ALA A 235 5.15 -13.88 -17.08
CA ALA A 235 6.55 -13.53 -17.31
C ALA A 235 7.36 -13.64 -16.02
N ALA A 236 6.82 -13.13 -14.91
CA ALA A 236 7.43 -13.21 -13.59
C ALA A 236 7.59 -14.69 -13.15
N LEU A 237 6.51 -15.49 -13.23
CA LEU A 237 6.53 -16.92 -12.88
C LEU A 237 7.48 -17.76 -13.75
N LYS A 238 7.74 -17.32 -14.98
CA LYS A 238 8.74 -17.94 -15.86
C LYS A 238 10.16 -17.52 -15.47
N ALA A 239 10.37 -16.25 -15.12
CA ALA A 239 11.66 -15.72 -14.72
C ALA A 239 12.14 -16.29 -13.38
N SER A 240 11.24 -16.62 -12.45
CA SER A 240 11.58 -17.24 -11.16
C SER A 240 12.05 -18.70 -11.24
N ARG A 241 12.30 -19.23 -12.44
CA ARG A 241 12.72 -20.62 -12.70
C ARG A 241 14.18 -20.75 -13.13
N GLY A 242 14.80 -19.64 -13.54
CA GLY A 242 16.16 -19.61 -14.10
C GLY A 242 17.15 -19.02 -13.11
#